data_AF-A0AAW6TWA2-F1
#
_entry.id   AF-A0AAW6TWA2-F1
#
_cell.length_a   1.000
_cell.length_b   1.000
_cell.length_c   1.000
_cell.angle_alpha   90.00
_cell.angle_beta   90.00
_cell.angle_gamma   90.00
#
_symmetry.space_group_name_H-M   'P 1'
#
loop_
_entity.id
_entity.type
_entity.pdbx_description
1 polymer ?
#
loop_
_entity_poly.entity_id
_entity_poly.type
_entity_poly.pdbx_seq_one_letter_code
_entity_poly.pdbx_strand_id
1 'polypeptide(L)'
;MIRFACMYCGRRIWAKDRLAGTRIPCPACGHIVHVRTPSRAKDEKALRDSVSTDTPDWRGLSDRQIARELRKHRATTGHEEKRQAMTRALSPLLPRYDSLTLFALSSAFVLLLLLEPKVPRHPLALAVPISEELGEPLARVVWSLAEHFAILVPLAGLGMVLSLLGVFYPKPKPEEVKWLMLCFAVVVTAGTGIYAGYVMLTTTRSWLMVFPAWNILNAAVPLLLFRAGLLDTEVIVDTSVRFWQVVVTLVATTVLLGVCLHLFELHWAIAYSICVGYTMSLHHAITDAFGKGEGAMERENE
;
A
#
# COMPACT_ATOMS: atom_id res chain seq x y z
N MET A 1 -34.55 31.40 -13.12
CA MET A 1 -33.40 31.48 -14.06
C MET A 1 -32.37 30.43 -13.68
N ILE A 2 -31.97 29.57 -14.62
CA ILE A 2 -30.99 28.49 -14.41
C ILE A 2 -29.59 29.01 -14.74
N ARG A 3 -28.65 28.86 -13.80
CA ARG A 3 -27.24 29.26 -13.95
C ARG A 3 -26.34 28.03 -14.07
N PHE A 4 -25.64 27.90 -15.18
CA PHE A 4 -24.69 26.81 -15.41
C PHE A 4 -23.50 27.29 -16.23
N ALA A 5 -22.39 26.54 -16.21
CA ALA A 5 -21.22 26.83 -17.04
C ALA A 5 -21.27 26.01 -18.32
N CYS A 6 -20.84 26.59 -19.44
CA CYS A 6 -20.62 25.85 -20.68
C CYS A 6 -19.55 24.77 -20.46
N MET A 7 -19.86 23.51 -20.76
CA MET A 7 -18.88 22.41 -20.65
C MET A 7 -17.70 22.52 -21.63
N TYR A 8 -17.82 23.35 -22.67
CA TYR A 8 -16.78 23.54 -23.69
C TYR A 8 -15.86 24.72 -23.38
N CYS A 9 -16.42 25.87 -22.98
CA CYS A 9 -15.64 27.12 -22.80
C CYS A 9 -15.59 27.64 -21.36
N GLY A 10 -16.24 26.96 -20.40
CA GLY A 10 -16.25 27.34 -18.98
C GLY A 10 -17.05 28.61 -18.63
N ARG A 11 -17.49 29.42 -19.61
CA ARG A 11 -18.25 30.65 -19.34
C ARG A 11 -19.62 30.33 -18.75
N ARG A 12 -20.04 31.15 -17.78
CA ARG A 12 -21.36 31.08 -17.14
C ARG A 12 -22.44 31.54 -18.12
N ILE A 13 -23.49 30.74 -18.27
CA ILE A 13 -24.65 30.99 -19.11
C ILE A 13 -25.89 31.08 -18.21
N TRP A 14 -26.82 31.96 -18.60
CA TRP A 14 -28.14 32.09 -17.98
C TRP A 14 -29.20 31.63 -18.96
N ALA A 15 -30.01 30.64 -18.55
CA ALA A 15 -31.16 30.19 -19.32
C ALA A 15 -32.46 30.49 -18.57
N LYS A 16 -33.52 30.80 -19.32
CA LYS A 16 -34.88 30.90 -18.77
C LYS A 16 -35.34 29.53 -18.32
N ASP A 17 -36.14 29.45 -17.25
CA ASP A 17 -36.55 28.16 -16.66
C ASP A 17 -37.36 27.29 -17.65
N ARG A 18 -38.09 27.92 -18.58
CA ARG A 18 -38.78 27.24 -19.69
C ARG A 18 -37.87 26.46 -20.65
N LEU A 19 -36.56 26.73 -20.63
CA LEU A 19 -35.57 26.03 -21.44
C LEU A 19 -34.94 24.86 -20.69
N ALA A 20 -35.36 24.56 -19.45
CA ALA A 20 -34.94 23.36 -18.74
C ALA A 20 -35.20 22.10 -19.58
N GLY A 21 -34.21 21.23 -19.70
CA GLY A 21 -34.27 20.02 -20.52
C GLY A 21 -34.13 20.25 -22.02
N THR A 22 -33.88 21.48 -22.49
CA THR A 22 -33.68 21.77 -23.93
C THR A 22 -32.19 21.89 -24.28
N ARG A 23 -31.89 21.90 -25.58
CA ARG A 23 -30.54 22.13 -26.13
C ARG A 23 -30.49 23.54 -26.72
N ILE A 24 -29.51 24.34 -26.30
CA ILE A 24 -29.33 25.72 -26.76
C ILE A 24 -27.88 25.97 -27.17
N PRO A 25 -27.60 26.83 -28.17
CA PRO A 25 -26.22 27.20 -28.51
C PRO A 25 -25.62 28.09 -27.41
N CYS A 26 -24.36 27.83 -27.06
CA CYS A 26 -23.62 28.68 -26.13
C CYS A 26 -23.31 30.03 -26.79
N PRO A 27 -23.68 31.16 -26.16
CA PRO A 27 -23.47 32.49 -26.75
C PRO A 27 -21.99 32.88 -26.88
N ALA A 28 -21.09 32.19 -26.18
CA ALA A 28 -19.67 32.49 -26.21
C ALA A 28 -18.86 31.65 -27.21
N CYS A 29 -19.24 30.40 -27.44
CA CYS A 29 -18.45 29.48 -28.28
C CYS A 29 -19.27 28.72 -29.32
N GLY A 30 -20.57 29.00 -29.45
CA GLY A 30 -21.46 28.40 -30.46
C GLY A 30 -21.87 26.94 -30.23
N HIS A 31 -21.18 26.21 -29.35
CA HIS A 31 -21.46 24.79 -29.11
C HIS A 31 -22.84 24.58 -28.47
N ILE A 32 -23.55 23.52 -28.90
CA ILE A 32 -24.86 23.15 -28.36
C ILE A 32 -24.69 22.57 -26.95
N VAL A 33 -25.30 23.20 -25.95
CA VAL A 33 -25.28 22.79 -24.55
C VAL A 33 -26.68 22.39 -24.07
N HIS A 34 -26.74 21.41 -23.16
CA HIS A 34 -28.00 20.95 -22.57
C HIS A 34 -28.29 21.66 -21.25
N VAL A 35 -29.48 22.27 -21.13
CA VAL A 35 -29.90 22.98 -19.91
C VAL A 35 -30.45 21.97 -18.89
N ARG A 36 -29.83 21.84 -17.72
CA ARG A 36 -30.26 20.89 -16.68
C ARG A 36 -31.58 21.31 -16.02
N THR A 37 -32.44 20.34 -15.72
CA THR A 37 -33.69 20.55 -14.97
C THR A 37 -33.38 20.75 -13.48
N PRO A 38 -33.92 21.79 -12.80
CA PRO A 38 -33.55 22.14 -11.43
C PRO A 38 -33.95 21.12 -10.33
N SER A 39 -34.58 20.00 -10.68
CA SER A 39 -35.15 19.02 -9.74
C SER A 39 -34.11 18.23 -8.89
N ARG A 40 -32.81 18.52 -9.00
CA ARG A 40 -31.75 17.74 -8.32
C ARG A 40 -30.67 18.59 -7.63
N ALA A 41 -30.97 19.85 -7.34
CA ALA A 41 -29.99 20.81 -6.83
C ALA A 41 -29.50 20.55 -5.39
N LYS A 42 -30.12 19.63 -4.62
CA LYS A 42 -29.72 19.35 -3.23
C LYS A 42 -28.48 18.43 -3.12
N ASP A 43 -28.21 17.60 -4.13
CA ASP A 43 -27.02 16.72 -4.16
C ASP A 43 -25.82 17.36 -4.89
N GLU A 44 -26.04 18.46 -5.61
CA GLU A 44 -25.07 19.02 -6.56
C GLU A 44 -24.11 20.04 -5.94
N LYS A 45 -24.43 20.57 -4.75
CA LYS A 45 -23.55 21.51 -4.02
C LYS A 45 -22.32 20.77 -3.45
N ALA A 46 -22.50 19.53 -3.00
CA ALA A 46 -21.40 18.67 -2.56
C ALA A 46 -20.51 18.21 -3.74
N LEU A 47 -21.07 18.07 -4.94
CA LEU A 47 -20.32 17.66 -6.14
C LEU A 47 -19.58 18.84 -6.81
N ARG A 48 -20.05 20.08 -6.67
CA ARG A 48 -19.40 21.26 -7.27
C ARG A 48 -18.13 21.70 -6.56
N ASP A 49 -18.03 21.48 -5.26
CA ASP A 49 -16.84 21.86 -4.50
C ASP A 49 -15.70 20.83 -4.66
N SER A 50 -15.98 19.63 -5.21
CA SER A 50 -14.98 18.60 -5.52
C SER A 50 -14.52 18.58 -6.98
N VAL A 51 -15.13 19.36 -7.88
CA VAL A 51 -14.65 19.52 -9.27
C VAL A 51 -13.57 20.60 -9.24
N SER A 52 -12.36 20.16 -8.87
CA SER A 52 -11.15 20.98 -8.89
C SER A 52 -10.81 21.45 -10.33
N THR A 53 -9.94 22.44 -10.40
CA THR A 53 -9.48 23.25 -11.53
C THR A 53 -8.89 22.52 -12.75
N ASP A 54 -8.93 21.19 -12.83
CA ASP A 54 -8.36 20.40 -13.92
C ASP A 54 -9.34 20.11 -15.06
N THR A 55 -10.19 21.09 -15.42
CA THR A 55 -10.87 21.00 -16.72
C THR A 55 -9.84 21.24 -17.82
N PRO A 56 -9.58 20.27 -18.71
CA PRO A 56 -8.65 20.46 -19.83
C PRO A 56 -9.07 21.66 -20.65
N ASP A 57 -8.13 22.51 -21.09
CA ASP A 57 -8.46 23.65 -21.94
C ASP A 57 -8.85 23.14 -23.33
N TRP A 58 -10.16 23.06 -23.59
CA TRP A 58 -10.69 22.60 -24.87
C TRP A 58 -10.64 23.68 -25.97
N ARG A 59 -10.20 24.90 -25.65
CA ARG A 59 -10.18 26.01 -26.61
C ARG A 59 -9.22 25.72 -27.77
N GLY A 60 -9.76 25.76 -28.99
CA GLY A 60 -8.99 25.58 -30.22
C GLY A 60 -8.81 24.11 -30.66
N LEU A 61 -9.26 23.14 -29.87
CA LEU A 61 -9.30 21.75 -30.29
C LEU A 61 -10.50 21.49 -31.19
N SER A 62 -10.28 20.75 -32.29
CA SER A 62 -11.37 20.28 -33.14
C SER A 62 -12.20 19.19 -32.44
N ASP A 63 -13.46 19.03 -32.85
CA ASP A 63 -14.36 17.99 -32.31
C ASP A 63 -13.75 16.58 -32.33
N ARG A 64 -12.94 16.26 -33.35
CA ARG A 64 -12.23 14.98 -33.44
C ARG A 64 -11.15 14.82 -32.37
N GLN A 65 -10.42 15.88 -32.04
CA GLN A 65 -9.39 15.86 -30.98
C GLN A 65 -10.05 15.77 -29.60
N ILE A 66 -11.13 16.52 -29.36
CA ILE A 66 -11.91 16.44 -28.13
C ILE A 66 -12.44 15.01 -27.94
N ALA A 67 -13.00 14.40 -28.98
CA ALA A 67 -13.47 13.01 -28.93
C ALA A 67 -12.35 12.00 -28.64
N ARG A 68 -11.13 12.24 -29.15
CA ARG A 68 -9.96 11.39 -28.89
C ARG A 68 -9.51 11.49 -27.43
N GLU A 69 -9.43 12.70 -26.89
CA GLU A 69 -8.99 12.91 -25.50
C GLU A 69 -10.03 12.41 -24.50
N LEU A 70 -11.33 12.60 -24.78
CA LEU A 70 -12.40 12.02 -23.97
C LEU A 70 -12.36 10.49 -23.97
N ARG A 71 -12.03 9.85 -25.10
CA ARG A 71 -11.82 8.39 -25.14
C ARG A 71 -10.61 7.96 -24.32
N LYS A 72 -9.52 8.74 -24.35
CA LYS A 72 -8.32 8.48 -23.54
C LYS A 72 -8.61 8.57 -22.05
N HIS A 73 -9.28 9.65 -21.60
CA HIS A 73 -9.73 9.78 -20.21
C HIS A 73 -10.74 8.71 -19.80
N ARG A 74 -11.63 8.27 -20.70
CA ARG A 74 -12.57 7.18 -20.41
C ARG A 74 -11.87 5.83 -20.24
N ALA A 75 -10.83 5.57 -21.02
CA ALA A 75 -10.03 4.36 -20.90
C ALA A 75 -9.24 4.33 -19.58
N THR A 76 -8.67 5.46 -19.15
CA THR A 76 -7.95 5.54 -17.87
C THR A 76 -8.90 5.42 -16.67
N THR A 77 -10.04 6.10 -16.70
CA THR A 77 -11.06 5.99 -15.64
C THR A 77 -11.61 4.57 -15.50
N GLY A 78 -11.86 3.86 -16.60
CA GLY A 78 -12.32 2.47 -16.53
C GLY A 78 -11.28 1.50 -15.93
N HIS A 79 -9.99 1.73 -16.18
CA HIS A 79 -8.93 0.94 -15.56
C HIS A 79 -8.79 1.25 -14.06
N GLU A 80 -8.86 2.53 -13.70
CA GLU A 80 -8.80 2.99 -12.31
C GLU A 80 -10.00 2.51 -11.49
N GLU A 81 -11.21 2.55 -12.06
CA GLU A 81 -12.42 2.00 -11.43
C GLU A 81 -12.29 0.48 -11.19
N LYS A 82 -11.73 -0.27 -12.14
CA LYS A 82 -11.46 -1.70 -11.97
C LYS A 82 -10.40 -1.95 -10.90
N ARG A 83 -9.32 -1.17 -10.88
CA ARG A 83 -8.27 -1.24 -9.86
C ARG A 83 -8.86 -0.98 -8.48
N GLN A 84 -9.62 0.10 -8.31
CA GLN A 84 -10.30 0.42 -7.06
C GLN A 84 -11.31 -0.64 -6.63
N ALA A 85 -12.09 -1.21 -7.56
CA ALA A 85 -13.00 -2.30 -7.25
C ALA A 85 -12.25 -3.55 -6.75
N MET A 86 -11.12 -3.88 -7.39
CA MET A 86 -10.26 -4.98 -6.98
C MET A 86 -9.59 -4.71 -5.62
N THR A 87 -9.07 -3.51 -5.40
CA THR A 87 -8.51 -3.07 -4.10
C THR A 87 -9.54 -3.15 -2.99
N ARG A 88 -10.80 -2.75 -3.24
CA ARG A 88 -11.89 -2.90 -2.26
C ARG A 88 -12.20 -4.36 -1.98
N ALA A 89 -12.29 -5.20 -3.01
CA ALA A 89 -12.53 -6.63 -2.84
C ALA A 89 -11.39 -7.33 -2.07
N LEU A 90 -10.15 -6.87 -2.26
CA LEU A 90 -8.96 -7.40 -1.59
C LEU A 90 -8.62 -6.67 -0.28
N SER A 91 -9.39 -5.66 0.11
CA SER A 91 -9.15 -4.90 1.35
C SER A 91 -8.95 -5.74 2.62
N PRO A 92 -9.63 -6.90 2.84
CA PRO A 92 -9.35 -7.72 4.02
C PRO A 92 -8.04 -8.50 3.94
N LEU A 93 -7.47 -8.66 2.73
CA LEU A 93 -6.21 -9.37 2.49
C LEU A 93 -5.02 -8.42 2.32
N LEU A 94 -5.28 -7.12 2.14
CA LEU A 94 -4.24 -6.13 1.98
C LEU A 94 -3.59 -5.88 3.35
N PRO A 95 -2.27 -6.14 3.50
CA PRO A 95 -1.57 -5.80 4.73
C PRO A 95 -1.68 -4.30 4.93
N ARG A 96 -1.83 -3.83 6.17
CA ARG A 96 -1.75 -2.40 6.50
C ARG A 96 -0.44 -2.16 7.23
N TYR A 97 0.39 -1.27 6.71
CA TYR A 97 1.69 -0.97 7.30
C TYR A 97 1.62 0.41 7.95
N ASP A 98 1.50 0.46 9.27
CA ASP A 98 1.76 1.70 9.99
C ASP A 98 3.26 1.89 10.24
N SER A 99 3.63 3.09 10.67
CA SER A 99 5.03 3.46 10.91
C SER A 99 5.67 2.61 12.02
N LEU A 100 4.88 2.13 12.99
CA LEU A 100 5.39 1.32 14.11
C LEU A 100 5.65 -0.14 13.69
N THR A 101 4.82 -0.68 12.80
CA THR A 101 4.97 -2.00 12.19
C THR A 101 6.19 -2.04 11.29
N LEU A 102 6.40 -1.01 10.48
CA LEU A 102 7.61 -0.87 9.66
C LEU A 102 8.86 -0.75 10.53
N PHE A 103 8.79 0.02 11.62
CA PHE A 103 9.85 0.08 12.63
C PHE A 103 10.11 -1.29 13.28
N ALA A 104 9.07 -2.02 13.66
CA ALA A 104 9.18 -3.36 14.25
C ALA A 104 9.87 -4.34 13.29
N LEU A 105 9.44 -4.38 12.02
CA LEU A 105 10.08 -5.15 10.95
C LEU A 105 11.58 -4.82 10.83
N SER A 106 11.93 -3.53 10.70
CA SER A 106 13.32 -3.13 10.54
C SER A 106 14.17 -3.40 11.79
N SER A 107 13.63 -3.13 12.98
CA SER A 107 14.34 -3.37 14.24
C SER A 107 14.55 -4.86 14.50
N ALA A 108 13.54 -5.71 14.23
CA ALA A 108 13.68 -7.16 14.28
C ALA A 108 14.79 -7.65 13.34
N PHE A 109 14.88 -7.08 12.14
CA PHE A 109 15.89 -7.49 11.16
C PHE A 109 17.29 -7.08 11.61
N VAL A 110 17.46 -5.85 12.13
CA VAL A 110 18.73 -5.39 12.69
C VAL A 110 19.12 -6.24 13.91
N LEU A 111 18.19 -6.49 14.83
CA LEU A 111 18.43 -7.32 16.01
C LEU A 111 18.82 -8.75 15.63
N LEU A 112 18.21 -9.32 14.59
CA LEU A 112 18.57 -10.63 14.07
C LEU A 112 20.05 -10.68 13.64
N LEU A 113 20.50 -9.66 12.89
CA LEU A 113 21.90 -9.57 12.45
C LEU A 113 22.88 -9.36 13.62
N LEU A 114 22.43 -8.72 14.69
CA LEU A 114 23.25 -8.48 15.89
C LEU A 114 23.33 -9.71 16.81
N LEU A 115 22.21 -10.43 16.98
CA LEU A 115 22.12 -11.57 17.90
C LEU A 115 22.69 -12.86 17.32
N GLU A 116 22.59 -13.06 16.00
CA GLU A 116 23.03 -14.29 15.35
C GLU A 116 24.21 -14.02 14.40
N PRO A 117 25.47 -14.01 14.90
CA PRO A 117 26.64 -13.69 14.09
C PRO A 117 26.92 -14.74 13.00
N LYS A 118 26.28 -15.92 13.09
CA LYS A 118 26.33 -17.01 12.11
C LYS A 118 25.43 -16.78 10.90
N VAL A 119 24.52 -15.80 10.94
CA VAL A 119 23.72 -15.44 9.76
C VAL A 119 24.68 -15.02 8.65
N PRO A 120 24.55 -15.58 7.43
CA PRO A 120 25.38 -15.18 6.31
C PRO A 120 25.29 -13.66 6.10
N ARG A 121 26.38 -12.95 6.37
CA ARG A 121 26.43 -11.47 6.24
C ARG A 121 26.27 -11.00 4.80
N HIS A 122 26.34 -11.92 3.84
CA HIS A 122 26.03 -11.64 2.45
C HIS A 122 24.53 -11.79 2.22
N PRO A 123 23.78 -10.68 1.98
CA PRO A 123 22.36 -10.76 1.67
C PRO A 123 22.06 -11.58 0.40
N LEU A 124 23.05 -11.72 -0.48
CA LEU A 124 22.98 -12.57 -1.67
C LEU A 124 23.06 -14.08 -1.35
N ALA A 125 23.65 -14.49 -0.22
CA ALA A 125 23.72 -15.90 0.16
C ALA A 125 22.33 -16.49 0.49
N LEU A 126 21.35 -15.63 0.78
CA LEU A 126 19.94 -16.01 0.94
C LEU A 126 19.27 -16.41 -0.38
N ALA A 127 19.76 -15.91 -1.52
CA ALA A 127 19.16 -16.16 -2.83
C ALA A 127 19.65 -17.48 -3.49
N VAL A 128 20.73 -18.08 -2.99
CA VAL A 128 21.51 -19.08 -3.73
C VAL A 128 21.09 -20.55 -3.53
N PRO A 129 20.65 -21.05 -2.35
CA PRO A 129 20.46 -22.50 -2.21
C PRO A 129 19.21 -23.05 -2.89
N ILE A 130 18.31 -22.19 -3.40
CA ILE A 130 17.03 -22.62 -3.98
C ILE A 130 17.20 -23.20 -5.39
N SER A 131 18.28 -22.85 -6.11
CA SER A 131 18.38 -23.15 -7.55
C SER A 131 18.69 -24.62 -7.89
N GLU A 132 19.30 -25.41 -7.00
CA GLU A 132 19.75 -26.77 -7.37
C GLU A 132 18.70 -27.86 -7.15
N GLU A 133 17.76 -27.68 -6.20
CA GLU A 133 16.72 -28.70 -5.90
C GLU A 133 15.37 -28.42 -6.59
N LEU A 134 15.13 -27.18 -7.03
CA LEU A 134 13.85 -26.76 -7.59
C LEU A 134 13.86 -26.95 -9.11
N GLY A 135 13.13 -27.94 -9.62
CA GLY A 135 13.17 -28.35 -11.03
C GLY A 135 13.08 -27.21 -12.07
N GLU A 136 13.58 -27.50 -13.28
CA GLU A 136 13.69 -26.64 -14.47
C GLU A 136 12.64 -25.51 -14.62
N PRO A 137 11.31 -25.77 -14.55
CA PRO A 137 10.32 -24.71 -14.74
C PRO A 137 10.30 -23.67 -13.61
N LEU A 138 10.56 -24.08 -12.37
CA LEU A 138 10.55 -23.17 -11.21
C LEU A 138 11.85 -22.38 -11.13
N ALA A 139 12.99 -23.01 -11.47
CA ALA A 139 14.28 -22.33 -11.57
C ALA A 139 14.21 -21.12 -12.51
N ARG A 140 13.53 -21.22 -13.66
CA ARG A 140 13.37 -20.10 -14.60
C ARG A 140 12.57 -18.93 -14.02
N VAL A 141 11.52 -19.23 -13.24
CA VAL A 141 10.72 -18.21 -12.54
C VAL A 141 11.55 -17.54 -11.45
N VAL A 142 12.28 -18.33 -10.65
CA VAL A 142 13.16 -17.82 -9.60
C VAL A 142 14.28 -16.97 -10.18
N TRP A 143 14.89 -17.38 -11.30
CA TRP A 143 15.93 -16.60 -11.98
C TRP A 143 15.40 -15.26 -12.50
N SER A 144 14.24 -15.27 -13.15
CA SER A 144 13.58 -14.03 -13.61
C SER A 144 13.27 -13.09 -12.44
N LEU A 145 12.89 -13.63 -11.28
CA LEU A 145 12.71 -12.86 -10.06
C LEU A 145 14.05 -12.34 -9.51
N ALA A 146 15.10 -13.14 -9.53
CA ALA A 146 16.42 -12.82 -8.98
C ALA A 146 17.04 -11.56 -9.64
N GLU A 147 16.89 -11.41 -10.95
CA GLU A 147 17.34 -10.20 -11.67
C GLU A 147 16.66 -8.93 -11.13
N HIS A 148 15.36 -9.00 -10.85
CA HIS A 148 14.61 -7.90 -10.24
C HIS A 148 15.02 -7.70 -8.77
N PHE A 149 15.32 -8.79 -8.04
CA PHE A 149 15.79 -8.72 -6.67
C PHE A 149 17.15 -8.01 -6.54
N ALA A 150 18.04 -8.11 -7.52
CA ALA A 150 19.34 -7.41 -7.47
C ALA A 150 19.19 -5.89 -7.31
N ILE A 151 18.17 -5.30 -7.93
CA ILE A 151 17.84 -3.86 -7.80
C ILE A 151 16.96 -3.60 -6.57
N LEU A 152 16.03 -4.50 -6.27
CA LEU A 152 15.10 -4.32 -5.14
C LEU A 152 15.81 -4.42 -3.78
N VAL A 153 16.86 -5.22 -3.63
CA VAL A 153 17.58 -5.40 -2.36
C VAL A 153 18.22 -4.09 -1.85
N PRO A 154 19.02 -3.33 -2.62
CA PRO A 154 19.56 -2.05 -2.14
C PRO A 154 18.45 -1.03 -1.86
N LEU A 155 17.38 -1.01 -2.67
CA LEU A 155 16.21 -0.15 -2.43
C LEU A 155 15.49 -0.52 -1.12
N ALA A 156 15.33 -1.81 -0.86
CA ALA A 156 14.79 -2.32 0.40
C ALA A 156 15.71 -1.97 1.58
N GLY A 157 17.03 -1.99 1.40
CA GLY A 157 17.99 -1.51 2.39
C GLY A 157 17.77 -0.03 2.75
N LEU A 158 17.56 0.82 1.75
CA LEU A 158 17.22 2.23 1.98
C LEU A 158 15.85 2.38 2.66
N GLY A 159 14.85 1.61 2.21
CA GLY A 159 13.52 1.55 2.82
C GLY A 159 13.53 1.12 4.29
N MET A 160 14.44 0.21 4.67
CA MET A 160 14.66 -0.20 6.06
C MET A 160 15.16 0.96 6.92
N VAL A 161 16.17 1.69 6.44
CA VAL A 161 16.71 2.86 7.16
C VAL A 161 15.63 3.94 7.31
N LEU A 162 14.87 4.20 6.24
CA LEU A 162 13.75 5.14 6.26
C LEU A 162 12.64 4.69 7.22
N SER A 163 12.40 3.38 7.36
CA SER A 163 11.42 2.84 8.32
C SER A 163 11.89 3.01 9.77
N LEU A 164 13.18 2.82 10.05
CA LEU A 164 13.77 3.05 11.37
C LEU A 164 13.72 4.53 11.78
N LEU A 165 14.09 5.43 10.87
CA LEU A 165 14.12 6.87 11.14
C LEU A 165 12.71 7.48 11.11
N GLY A 166 11.86 7.00 10.20
CA GLY A 166 10.53 7.56 9.93
C GLY A 166 9.57 7.50 11.11
N VAL A 167 9.80 6.63 12.09
CA VAL A 167 9.00 6.59 13.33
C VAL A 167 9.20 7.82 14.20
N PHE A 168 10.34 8.50 14.09
CA PHE A 168 10.68 9.71 14.86
C PHE A 168 10.25 11.01 14.18
N TYR A 169 9.77 10.94 12.93
CA TYR A 169 9.32 12.09 12.17
C TYR A 169 7.79 12.07 11.99
N PRO A 170 7.03 12.88 12.74
CA PRO A 170 5.56 12.87 12.70
C PRO A 170 4.97 13.56 11.46
N LYS A 171 5.80 14.01 10.52
CA LYS A 171 5.33 14.69 9.30
C LYS A 171 4.77 13.68 8.29
N PRO A 172 3.78 14.07 7.46
CA PRO A 172 3.34 13.24 6.34
C PRO A 172 4.55 12.94 5.45
N LYS A 173 4.74 11.66 5.14
CA LYS A 173 5.90 11.21 4.36
C LYS A 173 5.60 11.44 2.87
N PRO A 174 6.58 11.91 2.07
CA PRO A 174 6.39 12.03 0.64
C PRO A 174 6.20 10.64 0.01
N GLU A 175 5.52 10.58 -1.14
CA GLU A 175 5.13 9.32 -1.78
C GLU A 175 6.33 8.44 -2.12
N GLU A 176 7.47 9.03 -2.52
CA GLU A 176 8.66 8.26 -2.86
C GLU A 176 9.26 7.55 -1.64
N VAL A 177 9.21 8.19 -0.47
CA VAL A 177 9.67 7.61 0.80
C VAL A 177 8.76 6.45 1.20
N LYS A 178 7.44 6.62 1.08
CA LYS A 178 6.48 5.52 1.32
C LYS A 178 6.74 4.36 0.38
N TRP A 179 6.98 4.62 -0.90
CA TRP A 179 7.27 3.57 -1.86
C TRP A 179 8.52 2.75 -1.48
N LEU A 180 9.59 3.41 -1.03
CA LEU A 180 10.80 2.71 -0.55
C LEU A 180 10.53 1.87 0.71
N MET A 181 9.78 2.41 1.66
CA MET A 181 9.37 1.68 2.87
C MET A 181 8.48 0.47 2.53
N LEU A 182 7.59 0.60 1.55
CA LEU A 182 6.73 -0.48 1.06
C LEU A 182 7.56 -1.57 0.38
N CYS A 183 8.51 -1.17 -0.47
CA CYS A 183 9.45 -2.08 -1.12
C CYS A 183 10.23 -2.89 -0.08
N PHE A 184 10.73 -2.25 0.98
CA PHE A 184 11.36 -2.94 2.11
C PHE A 184 10.43 -3.97 2.75
N ALA A 185 9.22 -3.55 3.14
CA ALA A 185 8.26 -4.43 3.81
C ALA A 185 7.94 -5.66 2.96
N VAL A 186 7.66 -5.47 1.67
CA VAL A 186 7.33 -6.57 0.73
C VAL A 186 8.53 -7.50 0.54
N VAL A 187 9.73 -6.97 0.27
CA VAL A 187 10.92 -7.79 0.02
C VAL A 187 11.26 -8.63 1.24
N VAL A 188 11.24 -8.03 2.44
CA VAL A 188 11.61 -8.73 3.66
C VAL A 188 10.53 -9.74 4.09
N THR A 189 9.25 -9.38 4.05
CA THR A 189 8.16 -10.32 4.39
C THR A 189 8.09 -11.48 3.39
N ALA A 190 8.20 -11.21 2.09
CA ALA A 190 8.23 -12.24 1.07
C ALA A 190 9.46 -13.14 1.21
N GLY A 191 10.66 -12.55 1.29
CA GLY A 191 11.91 -13.30 1.36
C GLY A 191 11.98 -14.18 2.60
N THR A 192 11.74 -13.60 3.78
CA THR A 192 11.81 -14.35 5.04
C THR A 192 10.67 -15.35 5.19
N GLY A 193 9.45 -15.01 4.78
CA GLY A 193 8.30 -15.91 4.89
C GLY A 193 8.35 -17.10 3.94
N ILE A 194 8.73 -16.88 2.68
CA ILE A 194 8.94 -17.96 1.70
C ILE A 194 10.07 -18.88 2.18
N TYR A 195 11.20 -18.31 2.60
CA TYR A 195 12.34 -19.09 3.02
C TYR A 195 12.09 -19.85 4.34
N ALA A 196 11.48 -19.21 5.35
CA ALA A 196 11.08 -19.88 6.58
C ALA A 196 10.09 -21.03 6.30
N GLY A 197 9.11 -20.78 5.43
CA GLY A 197 8.16 -21.81 5.00
C GLY A 197 8.84 -22.96 4.28
N TYR A 198 9.81 -22.69 3.40
CA TYR A 198 10.61 -23.73 2.74
C TYR A 198 11.36 -24.61 3.76
N VAL A 199 12.11 -23.98 4.68
CA VAL A 199 12.86 -24.70 5.73
C VAL A 199 11.93 -25.52 6.62
N MET A 200 10.74 -25.02 6.94
CA MET A 200 9.77 -25.79 7.71
C MET A 200 9.15 -26.94 6.90
N LEU A 201 8.90 -26.77 5.58
CA LEU A 201 8.38 -27.84 4.74
C LEU A 201 9.34 -29.02 4.62
N THR A 202 10.64 -28.77 4.56
CA THR A 202 11.65 -29.85 4.45
C THR A 202 11.83 -30.61 5.76
N THR A 203 11.54 -29.98 6.90
CA THR A 203 11.72 -30.57 8.24
C THR A 203 10.43 -31.18 8.80
N THR A 204 9.26 -30.66 8.44
CA THR A 204 7.97 -31.07 9.02
C THR A 204 7.37 -32.24 8.24
N ARG A 205 6.96 -33.31 8.96
CA ARG A 205 6.20 -34.43 8.38
C ARG A 205 4.71 -34.32 8.73
N SER A 206 3.87 -34.88 7.86
CA SER A 206 2.43 -35.07 8.09
C SER A 206 1.58 -33.78 8.02
N TRP A 207 0.41 -33.77 8.67
CA TRP A 207 -0.62 -32.73 8.56
C TRP A 207 -0.16 -31.31 8.93
N LEU A 208 0.93 -31.19 9.70
CA LEU A 208 1.55 -29.91 10.06
C LEU A 208 2.15 -29.15 8.86
N MET A 209 2.22 -29.76 7.67
CA MET A 209 2.60 -29.07 6.42
C MET A 209 1.68 -27.90 6.03
N VAL A 210 0.47 -27.83 6.61
CA VAL A 210 -0.44 -26.70 6.38
C VAL A 210 0.13 -25.38 6.88
N PHE A 211 0.87 -25.36 8.00
CA PHE A 211 1.40 -24.11 8.56
C PHE A 211 2.51 -23.49 7.69
N PRO A 212 3.53 -24.24 7.26
CA PRO A 212 4.54 -23.72 6.35
C PRO A 212 3.94 -23.29 5.00
N ALA A 213 3.01 -24.07 4.44
CA ALA A 213 2.33 -23.71 3.20
C ALA A 213 1.53 -22.41 3.35
N TRP A 214 0.83 -22.23 4.47
CA TRP A 214 0.13 -20.98 4.78
C TRP A 214 1.08 -19.79 4.93
N ASN A 215 2.26 -19.99 5.55
CA ASN A 215 3.28 -18.94 5.68
C ASN A 215 3.82 -18.51 4.30
N ILE A 216 4.11 -19.46 3.42
CA ILE A 216 4.52 -19.18 2.04
C ILE A 216 3.44 -18.39 1.31
N LEU A 217 2.17 -18.79 1.46
CA LEU A 217 1.06 -18.08 0.83
C LEU A 217 0.94 -16.63 1.34
N ASN A 218 1.00 -16.43 2.66
CA ASN A 218 0.96 -15.08 3.26
C ASN A 218 2.14 -14.20 2.83
N ALA A 219 3.30 -14.80 2.56
CA ALA A 219 4.48 -14.09 2.07
C ALA A 219 4.41 -13.80 0.56
N ALA A 220 3.86 -14.74 -0.23
CA ALA A 220 3.73 -14.62 -1.68
C ALA A 220 2.64 -13.63 -2.10
N VAL A 221 1.52 -13.54 -1.36
CA VAL A 221 0.40 -12.66 -1.71
C VAL A 221 0.83 -11.18 -1.78
N PRO A 222 1.46 -10.56 -0.76
CA PRO A 222 1.95 -9.19 -0.85
C PRO A 222 2.94 -8.96 -1.99
N LEU A 223 3.81 -9.94 -2.28
CA LEU A 223 4.75 -9.87 -3.41
C LEU A 223 4.03 -9.84 -4.75
N LEU A 224 3.02 -10.69 -4.93
CA LEU A 224 2.20 -10.73 -6.14
C LEU A 224 1.36 -9.45 -6.31
N LEU A 225 0.78 -8.93 -5.22
CA LEU A 225 0.03 -7.68 -5.22
C LEU A 225 0.92 -6.47 -5.54
N PHE A 226 2.14 -6.45 -5.00
CA PHE A 226 3.14 -5.43 -5.30
C PHE A 226 3.55 -5.49 -6.78
N ARG A 227 3.83 -6.70 -7.31
CA ARG A 227 4.14 -6.89 -8.73
C ARG A 227 2.98 -6.50 -9.65
N ALA A 228 1.74 -6.72 -9.23
CA ALA A 228 0.55 -6.34 -9.98
C ALA A 228 0.23 -4.83 -9.92
N GLY A 229 0.98 -4.04 -9.14
CA GLY A 229 0.70 -2.61 -8.93
C GLY A 229 -0.59 -2.37 -8.13
N LEU A 230 -1.07 -3.38 -7.39
CA LEU A 230 -2.23 -3.26 -6.52
C LEU A 230 -1.86 -2.78 -5.11
N LEU A 231 -0.62 -3.05 -4.70
CA LEU A 231 -0.06 -2.53 -3.45
C LEU A 231 0.57 -1.15 -3.73
N ASP A 232 -0.14 -0.08 -3.36
CA ASP A 232 0.32 1.31 -3.51
C ASP A 232 0.78 1.89 -2.17
N THR A 233 1.36 3.09 -2.21
CA THR A 233 1.81 3.87 -1.05
C THR A 233 0.69 4.19 -0.05
N GLU A 234 -0.58 4.11 -0.49
CA GLU A 234 -1.77 4.24 0.36
C GLU A 234 -1.85 3.18 1.46
N VAL A 235 -1.17 2.04 1.27
CA VAL A 235 -1.08 0.98 2.28
C VAL A 235 -0.29 1.43 3.53
N ILE A 236 0.57 2.45 3.37
CA ILE A 236 1.34 3.01 4.47
C ILE A 236 0.56 4.12 5.16
N VAL A 237 0.09 3.81 6.36
CA VAL A 237 -0.69 4.75 7.18
C VAL A 237 0.25 5.65 7.97
N ASP A 238 0.17 6.96 7.73
CA ASP A 238 0.86 7.97 8.53
C ASP A 238 0.13 8.14 9.86
N THR A 239 0.43 7.25 10.81
CA THR A 239 -0.03 7.37 12.19
C THR A 239 1.06 8.03 13.02
N SER A 240 0.72 9.04 13.83
CA SER A 240 1.65 9.62 14.79
C SER A 240 1.93 8.61 15.90
N VAL A 241 3.15 8.07 15.92
CA VAL A 241 3.57 7.09 16.93
C VAL A 241 4.14 7.84 18.14
N ARG A 242 3.73 7.45 19.35
CA ARG A 242 4.30 8.02 20.57
C ARG A 242 5.61 7.32 20.91
N PHE A 243 6.56 8.08 21.48
CA PHE A 243 7.87 7.55 21.84
C PHE A 243 7.82 6.28 22.71
N TRP A 244 6.90 6.21 23.68
CA TRP A 244 6.78 5.04 24.55
C TRP A 244 6.34 3.78 23.77
N GLN A 245 5.54 3.91 22.71
CA GLN A 245 5.13 2.79 21.88
C GLN A 245 6.34 2.20 21.15
N VAL A 246 7.23 3.07 20.64
CA VAL A 246 8.50 2.66 20.02
C VAL A 246 9.35 1.86 21.00
N VAL A 247 9.48 2.33 22.25
CA VAL A 247 10.25 1.64 23.30
C VAL A 247 9.64 0.28 23.63
N VAL A 248 8.32 0.22 23.86
CA VAL A 248 7.62 -1.05 24.17
C VAL A 248 7.77 -2.04 23.02
N THR A 249 7.57 -1.60 21.78
CA THR A 249 7.73 -2.43 20.59
C THR A 249 9.16 -2.94 20.46
N LEU A 250 10.18 -2.10 20.67
CA LEU A 250 11.59 -2.51 20.60
C LEU A 250 11.92 -3.55 21.68
N VAL A 251 11.47 -3.35 22.92
CA VAL A 251 11.69 -4.29 24.03
C VAL A 251 10.98 -5.62 23.74
N ALA A 252 9.71 -5.58 23.34
CA ALA A 252 8.93 -6.78 23.02
C ALA A 252 9.57 -7.57 21.86
N THR A 253 10.01 -6.87 20.81
CA THR A 253 10.69 -7.46 19.65
C THR A 253 12.01 -8.12 20.08
N THR A 254 12.82 -7.45 20.89
CA THR A 254 14.10 -7.96 21.41
C THR A 254 13.89 -9.21 22.27
N VAL A 255 12.97 -9.17 23.22
CA VAL A 255 12.67 -10.31 24.11
C VAL A 255 12.16 -11.49 23.30
N LEU A 256 11.18 -11.27 22.41
CA LEU A 256 10.60 -12.34 21.62
C LEU A 256 11.63 -12.97 20.69
N LEU A 257 12.43 -12.16 20.00
CA LEU A 257 13.47 -12.67 19.11
C LEU A 257 14.55 -13.42 19.89
N GLY A 258 15.01 -12.88 21.02
CA GLY A 258 15.99 -13.54 21.89
C GLY A 258 15.50 -14.87 22.45
N VAL A 259 14.23 -14.95 22.84
CA VAL A 259 13.59 -16.20 23.28
C VAL A 259 13.53 -17.20 22.13
N CYS A 260 13.09 -16.80 20.94
CA CYS A 260 13.04 -17.68 19.77
C CYS A 260 14.42 -18.23 19.38
N LEU A 261 15.46 -17.38 19.40
CA LEU A 261 16.82 -17.76 19.00
C LEU A 261 17.56 -18.57 20.07
N HIS A 262 17.52 -18.13 21.34
CA HIS A 262 18.38 -18.71 22.39
C HIS A 262 17.69 -19.76 23.24
N LEU A 263 16.38 -19.64 23.49
CA LEU A 263 15.66 -20.62 24.32
C LEU A 263 15.13 -21.78 23.49
N PHE A 264 14.61 -21.49 22.30
CA PHE A 264 14.02 -22.49 21.42
C PHE A 264 14.95 -22.96 20.30
N GLU A 265 16.12 -22.35 20.14
CA GLU A 265 17.11 -22.67 19.09
C GLU A 265 16.48 -22.70 17.69
N LEU A 266 15.49 -21.83 17.43
CA LEU A 266 14.80 -21.81 16.16
C LEU A 266 15.71 -21.28 15.06
N HIS A 267 15.52 -21.81 13.84
CA HIS A 267 16.17 -21.26 12.66
C HIS A 267 15.86 -19.76 12.54
N TRP A 268 16.87 -18.93 12.24
CA TRP A 268 16.77 -17.47 12.24
C TRP A 268 15.57 -16.94 11.44
N ALA A 269 15.26 -17.57 10.31
CA ALA A 269 14.14 -17.19 9.45
C ALA A 269 12.78 -17.44 10.10
N ILE A 270 12.65 -18.57 10.80
CA ILE A 270 11.45 -18.93 11.56
C ILE A 270 11.30 -17.98 12.75
N ALA A 271 12.39 -17.76 13.49
CA ALA A 271 12.42 -16.82 14.62
C ALA A 271 11.99 -15.41 14.20
N TYR A 272 12.52 -14.91 13.08
CA TYR A 272 12.15 -13.60 12.52
C TYR A 272 10.67 -13.56 12.12
N SER A 273 10.17 -14.56 11.39
CA SER A 273 8.76 -14.62 10.96
C SER A 273 7.79 -14.64 12.15
N ILE A 274 8.09 -15.43 13.18
CA ILE A 274 7.35 -15.45 14.45
C ILE A 274 7.41 -14.07 15.11
N CYS A 275 8.62 -13.51 15.26
CA CYS A 275 8.81 -12.22 15.90
C CYS A 275 7.95 -11.13 15.25
N VAL A 276 7.98 -11.04 13.93
CA VAL A 276 7.18 -10.08 13.15
C VAL A 276 5.68 -10.32 13.31
N GLY A 277 5.20 -11.55 13.16
CA GLY A 277 3.76 -11.84 13.25
C GLY A 277 3.16 -11.50 14.63
N TYR A 278 3.89 -11.84 15.70
CA TYR A 278 3.45 -11.54 17.06
C TYR A 278 3.62 -10.07 17.43
N THR A 279 4.66 -9.38 16.98
CA THR A 279 4.83 -7.94 17.22
C THR A 279 3.75 -7.12 16.52
N MET A 280 3.34 -7.50 15.29
CA MET A 280 2.18 -6.91 14.61
C MET A 280 0.88 -7.12 15.39
N SER A 281 0.64 -8.34 15.88
CA SER A 281 -0.55 -8.67 16.67
C SER A 281 -0.58 -7.90 18.00
N LEU A 282 0.57 -7.81 18.66
CA LEU A 282 0.75 -7.04 19.89
C LEU A 282 0.53 -5.54 19.63
N HIS A 283 1.01 -5.03 18.50
CA HIS A 283 0.82 -3.63 18.13
C HIS A 283 -0.66 -3.27 18.03
N HIS A 284 -1.47 -4.08 17.34
CA HIS A 284 -2.92 -3.87 17.27
C HIS A 284 -3.58 -3.88 18.65
N ALA A 285 -3.18 -4.80 19.53
CA ALA A 285 -3.69 -4.85 20.90
C ALA A 285 -3.32 -3.60 21.71
N ILE A 286 -2.09 -3.09 21.56
CA ILE A 286 -1.63 -1.85 22.21
C ILE A 286 -2.40 -0.65 21.67
N THR A 287 -2.55 -0.51 20.34
CA THR A 287 -3.31 0.61 19.77
C THR A 287 -4.77 0.60 20.21
N ASP A 288 -5.40 -0.57 20.31
CA ASP A 288 -6.79 -0.68 20.75
C ASP A 288 -6.97 -0.38 22.25
N ALA A 289 -6.02 -0.82 23.08
CA ALA A 289 -6.06 -0.60 24.52
C ALA A 289 -5.82 0.88 24.89
N PHE A 290 -4.89 1.55 24.21
CA PHE A 290 -4.48 2.92 24.54
C PHE A 290 -5.13 4.00 23.67
N GLY A 291 -5.62 3.67 22.47
CA GLY A 291 -6.21 4.62 21.54
C GLY A 291 -7.64 5.05 21.89
N LYS A 292 -8.38 4.24 22.66
CA LYS A 292 -9.76 4.57 23.06
C LYS A 292 -9.90 5.81 23.95
N GLY A 293 -8.81 6.27 24.59
CA GLY A 293 -8.85 7.43 25.48
C GLY A 293 -8.89 8.79 24.78
N GLU A 294 -8.29 8.92 23.59
CA GLU A 294 -8.10 10.25 22.97
C GLU A 294 -9.34 10.74 22.20
N GLY A 295 -10.05 9.85 21.51
CA GLY A 295 -11.24 10.23 20.75
C GLY A 295 -12.44 10.69 21.59
N ALA A 296 -12.43 10.40 22.90
CA ALA A 296 -13.46 10.89 23.82
C ALA A 296 -13.21 12.35 24.24
N MET A 297 -11.95 12.75 24.40
CA MET A 297 -11.58 14.09 24.87
C MET A 297 -11.65 15.15 23.75
N GLU A 298 -11.48 14.74 22.50
CA GLU A 298 -11.59 15.65 21.34
C GLU A 298 -13.05 15.98 21.00
N ARG A 299 -14.00 15.08 21.29
CA ARG A 299 -15.45 15.33 21.11
C ARG A 299 -16.08 16.19 22.21
N GLU A 300 -15.40 16.39 23.33
CA GLU A 300 -15.91 17.23 24.43
C GLU A 300 -15.54 18.71 24.26
N ASN A 301 -14.65 19.02 23.31
CA ASN A 301 -14.20 20.38 22.99
C ASN A 301 -14.75 20.91 21.65
N GLU A 302 -15.63 20.16 20.97
CA GLU A 302 -16.44 20.61 19.82
C GLU A 302 -17.90 20.83 20.21
#